data_AF-A0A1B6Q515-F1
#
_entry.id   AF-A0A1B6Q515-F1
#
_cell.length_a   1.000
_cell.length_b   1.000
_cell.length_c   1.000
_cell.angle_alpha   90.00
_cell.angle_beta   90.00
_cell.angle_gamma   90.00
#
_symmetry.space_group_name_H-M   'P 1'
#
loop_
_entity.id
_entity.type
_entity.pdbx_description
1 polymer ?
#
loop_
_entity_poly.entity_id
_entity_poly.type
_entity_poly.pdbx_seq_one_letter_code
_entity_poly.pdbx_strand_id
1 'polypeptide(L)'
;MEDTVAEKKPRTAGDRDGDGCNGEPSGTAESGGLAPDWWRGSPRRCWWRCWPSRPRRRLLRRCVLPLAPRRRQRRPLRPRPVHELHPLKKKVLKPKQRPEIPLRFHPIPSHPTSSTPPVPLSPSSSDPRSQAPPQNPSPNSTMRPSLLRSTSQLLRRRSYSSASGQPERKVAILGAAGGIGQPLSLLMKLNPLVSSLSLYDIAGTPGVAADVSHINSPALVKGFMGEEQLGEALEGSDVVIIPAGVPRKPGMTRDDLFNINAGIVKNLSAAIAKYCPNALVNMISNPVNSTVPIAAEVFKKAGTYDEKKLFGVTTLDVVRAKTFYAGKANLPVTDVNVPVVGGHAGITILPLFSQATPATNSLSDEDIKALTKRTQDGGTEVVEAKAGKGSATLSMAYAGAVFADACLKGLNGVPDIVECSFVQSTVTELPFFASKVRLGKNGVEEVLGLGELSDFEKEGLEKLKSELKSSIEKGIKFANEN
;
A
#
# COMPACT_ATOMS: atom_id res chain seq x y z
N MET A 1 -10.60 -57.52 46.18
CA MET A 1 -9.67 -57.55 45.03
C MET A 1 -9.17 -56.11 44.87
N GLU A 2 -8.38 -55.56 45.80
CA GLU A 2 -7.11 -56.07 46.39
C GLU A 2 -6.00 -56.10 45.32
N ASP A 3 -4.81 -55.50 45.49
CA ASP A 3 -4.21 -54.78 46.65
C ASP A 3 -3.33 -53.60 46.16
N THR A 4 -3.19 -52.46 46.86
CA THR A 4 -2.39 -52.16 48.08
C THR A 4 -0.90 -52.59 47.99
N VAL A 5 0.09 -51.73 48.26
CA VAL A 5 0.75 -51.42 49.56
C VAL A 5 1.89 -50.41 49.25
N ALA A 6 2.31 -49.42 50.07
CA ALA A 6 1.78 -48.70 51.23
C ALA A 6 2.65 -47.43 51.49
N GLU A 7 2.42 -46.70 52.59
CA GLU A 7 3.11 -45.43 52.95
C GLU A 7 4.48 -45.58 53.64
N LYS A 8 5.20 -44.46 53.85
CA LYS A 8 5.82 -44.16 55.16
C LYS A 8 6.10 -42.66 55.44
N LYS A 9 6.00 -42.32 56.74
CA LYS A 9 6.21 -41.04 57.47
C LYS A 9 6.68 -41.44 58.90
N PRO A 10 6.98 -40.54 59.88
CA PRO A 10 7.37 -39.12 59.86
C PRO A 10 8.58 -38.82 60.82
N ARG A 11 8.74 -37.56 61.29
CA ARG A 11 9.56 -37.07 62.45
C ARG A 11 11.08 -36.91 62.21
N THR A 12 11.84 -36.07 62.94
CA THR A 12 11.56 -35.26 64.17
C THR A 12 12.24 -33.87 64.12
N ALA A 13 12.05 -33.01 65.14
CA ALA A 13 12.57 -31.63 65.23
C ALA A 13 13.96 -31.53 65.92
N GLY A 14 14.54 -30.32 65.89
CA GLY A 14 15.72 -29.90 66.67
C GLY A 14 16.03 -28.40 66.46
N ASP A 15 16.23 -27.66 67.55
CA ASP A 15 16.36 -26.19 67.56
C ASP A 15 17.80 -25.69 67.31
N ARG A 16 17.95 -24.44 66.83
CA ARG A 16 18.50 -23.31 67.64
C ARG A 16 18.74 -21.98 66.89
N ASP A 17 18.46 -20.90 67.63
CA ASP A 17 19.18 -19.62 67.78
C ASP A 17 19.56 -18.78 66.54
N GLY A 18 19.13 -17.50 66.52
CA GLY A 18 19.44 -16.56 65.44
C GLY A 18 18.75 -15.19 65.50
N ASP A 19 18.82 -14.48 66.63
CA ASP A 19 18.37 -13.08 66.73
C ASP A 19 19.22 -12.14 65.82
N GLY A 20 18.71 -11.01 65.31
CA GLY A 20 17.34 -10.50 65.47
C GLY A 20 17.10 -9.17 64.72
N CYS A 21 15.89 -8.64 64.88
CA CYS A 21 15.44 -7.33 64.37
C CYS A 21 16.08 -6.16 65.20
N ASN A 22 15.93 -4.86 64.92
CA ASN A 22 15.12 -4.06 63.98
C ASN A 22 15.66 -2.61 63.92
N GLY A 23 15.16 -1.74 63.03
CA GLY A 23 14.96 -0.31 63.36
C GLY A 23 15.68 0.80 62.55
N GLU A 24 14.89 1.52 61.74
CA GLU A 24 15.00 3.00 61.54
C GLU A 24 14.38 3.74 62.77
N PRO A 25 14.30 5.10 62.92
CA PRO A 25 14.47 6.16 61.89
C PRO A 25 15.05 7.55 62.32
N SER A 26 15.07 8.48 61.34
CA SER A 26 14.97 9.96 61.46
C SER A 26 16.17 10.80 61.96
N GLY A 27 16.29 12.06 61.50
CA GLY A 27 17.27 13.02 62.05
C GLY A 27 17.86 14.09 61.10
N THR A 28 17.04 15.07 60.71
CA THR A 28 17.36 16.32 59.98
C THR A 28 18.58 17.16 60.43
N ALA A 29 19.28 17.81 59.49
CA ALA A 29 19.93 19.14 59.64
C ALA A 29 20.24 19.79 58.26
N GLU A 30 20.39 21.13 58.20
CA GLU A 30 20.48 21.92 56.96
C GLU A 30 21.81 22.71 56.78
N SER A 31 21.90 23.44 55.66
CA SER A 31 22.79 24.59 55.33
C SER A 31 24.20 24.29 54.77
N GLY A 32 24.72 25.08 53.81
CA GLY A 32 24.01 26.08 52.99
C GLY A 32 24.91 27.03 52.17
N GLY A 33 24.55 27.25 50.89
CA GLY A 33 25.11 28.32 50.04
C GLY A 33 26.51 28.08 49.45
N LEU A 34 26.98 28.84 48.45
CA LEU A 34 26.31 29.81 47.57
C LEU A 34 27.11 29.94 46.25
N ALA A 35 26.42 30.37 45.19
CA ALA A 35 26.98 30.84 43.91
C ALA A 35 26.19 32.12 43.50
N PRO A 36 26.37 32.77 42.32
CA PRO A 36 27.39 32.64 41.27
C PRO A 36 28.08 34.04 41.04
N ASP A 37 28.37 34.66 39.88
CA ASP A 37 28.24 34.32 38.44
C ASP A 37 29.12 35.19 37.49
N TRP A 38 29.27 34.74 36.23
CA TRP A 38 29.65 35.45 34.97
C TRP A 38 30.92 36.34 34.88
N TRP A 39 31.55 36.31 33.68
CA TRP A 39 31.88 37.55 32.94
C TRP A 39 31.84 37.30 31.42
N ARG A 40 31.43 38.31 30.63
CA ARG A 40 31.48 38.32 29.16
C ARG A 40 32.54 39.31 28.69
N GLY A 41 33.30 39.02 27.63
CA GLY A 41 34.14 40.06 27.03
C GLY A 41 35.06 39.62 25.88
N SER A 42 34.67 39.91 24.64
CA SER A 42 35.57 39.89 23.48
C SER A 42 36.01 41.31 23.11
N PRO A 43 37.32 41.60 22.97
CA PRO A 43 37.80 42.83 22.34
C PRO A 43 38.24 42.62 20.88
N ARG A 44 37.73 43.52 20.04
CA ARG A 44 37.81 43.65 18.57
C ARG A 44 39.25 43.82 17.98
N ARG A 45 39.28 43.91 16.63
CA ARG A 45 40.28 44.55 15.71
C ARG A 45 41.23 43.57 14.97
N CYS A 46 41.68 43.79 13.72
CA CYS A 46 41.26 44.73 12.65
C CYS A 46 41.85 44.36 11.26
N TRP A 47 41.09 44.65 10.17
CA TRP A 47 41.55 44.81 8.76
C TRP A 47 42.04 43.50 8.07
N TRP A 48 42.05 43.31 6.74
CA TRP A 48 42.10 44.21 5.57
C TRP A 48 41.02 43.94 4.49
N ARG A 49 41.05 44.69 3.36
CA ARG A 49 40.04 44.68 2.29
C ARG A 49 40.68 44.81 0.89
N CYS A 50 40.13 44.12 -0.13
CA CYS A 50 40.42 44.28 -1.58
C CYS A 50 41.86 43.90 -2.06
N TRP A 51 42.17 43.58 -3.33
CA TRP A 51 41.39 43.43 -4.60
C TRP A 51 42.05 42.38 -5.56
N PRO A 52 41.53 42.06 -6.77
CA PRO A 52 41.85 40.81 -7.50
C PRO A 52 42.78 40.94 -8.73
N SER A 53 43.23 39.81 -9.31
CA SER A 53 43.59 39.69 -10.75
C SER A 53 43.66 38.24 -11.30
N ARG A 54 43.58 38.13 -12.64
CA ARG A 54 43.78 36.97 -13.55
C ARG A 54 44.60 37.51 -14.76
N PRO A 55 44.97 36.73 -15.79
CA PRO A 55 45.58 35.38 -15.86
C PRO A 55 46.82 35.36 -16.81
N ARG A 56 47.55 34.23 -16.95
CA ARG A 56 48.42 33.98 -18.13
C ARG A 56 48.66 32.48 -18.42
N ARG A 57 49.57 32.14 -19.35
CA ARG A 57 49.54 30.92 -20.19
C ARG A 57 50.92 30.48 -20.70
N ARG A 58 51.18 29.15 -20.76
CA ARG A 58 52.25 28.45 -21.54
C ARG A 58 53.70 28.78 -21.08
N LEU A 59 54.81 28.14 -21.51
CA LEU A 59 55.15 27.08 -22.49
C LEU A 59 56.03 25.99 -21.78
N LEU A 60 56.05 24.67 -22.09
CA LEU A 60 56.29 23.86 -23.32
C LEU A 60 57.78 23.45 -23.56
N ARG A 61 58.12 22.15 -23.36
CA ARG A 61 59.17 21.35 -24.04
C ARG A 61 58.71 19.87 -24.05
N ARG A 62 58.22 19.29 -25.17
CA ARG A 62 58.92 18.64 -26.31
C ARG A 62 59.83 17.44 -25.93
N CYS A 63 59.44 16.22 -26.35
CA CYS A 63 60.17 15.43 -27.36
C CYS A 63 59.42 14.17 -27.87
N VAL A 64 59.24 14.11 -29.20
CA VAL A 64 59.31 12.93 -30.13
C VAL A 64 58.33 11.72 -29.98
N LEU A 65 57.93 11.17 -31.14
CA LEU A 65 57.01 10.04 -31.44
C LEU A 65 57.83 8.76 -31.81
N PRO A 66 57.30 7.62 -32.35
CA PRO A 66 55.91 7.18 -32.62
C PRO A 66 55.60 5.72 -32.15
N LEU A 67 54.50 5.16 -32.69
CA LEU A 67 54.16 3.73 -32.90
C LEU A 67 53.23 3.03 -31.89
N ALA A 68 52.41 2.12 -32.45
CA ALA A 68 51.28 1.46 -31.78
C ALA A 68 51.58 -0.01 -31.39
N PRO A 69 50.97 -0.53 -30.30
CA PRO A 69 51.14 -1.92 -29.88
C PRO A 69 50.25 -2.90 -30.67
N ARG A 70 50.80 -4.08 -30.96
CA ARG A 70 50.13 -5.16 -31.72
C ARG A 70 49.12 -5.96 -30.88
N ARG A 71 48.19 -6.65 -31.57
CA ARG A 71 47.36 -7.73 -31.00
C ARG A 71 48.23 -8.74 -30.23
N ARG A 72 47.84 -9.11 -28.99
CA ARG A 72 48.34 -10.31 -28.30
C ARG A 72 47.35 -11.47 -28.45
N GLN A 73 47.82 -12.59 -28.98
CA GLN A 73 47.09 -13.86 -28.93
C GLN A 73 47.08 -14.39 -27.47
N ARG A 74 45.97 -15.01 -27.05
CA ARG A 74 45.93 -15.83 -25.82
C ARG A 74 46.11 -17.30 -26.21
N ARG A 75 46.97 -18.03 -25.48
CA ARG A 75 47.07 -19.51 -25.58
C ARG A 75 45.87 -20.15 -24.84
N PRO A 76 45.31 -21.26 -25.32
CA PRO A 76 44.30 -22.03 -24.59
C PRO A 76 44.93 -22.84 -23.44
N LEU A 77 44.16 -23.08 -22.38
CA LEU A 77 44.50 -23.98 -21.28
C LEU A 77 43.91 -25.38 -21.52
N ARG A 78 44.58 -26.43 -21.06
CA ARG A 78 44.09 -27.82 -21.15
C ARG A 78 43.11 -28.15 -20.00
N PRO A 79 42.02 -28.91 -20.24
CA PRO A 79 41.20 -29.46 -19.17
C PRO A 79 41.86 -30.67 -18.48
N ARG A 80 41.39 -31.02 -17.28
CA ARG A 80 41.72 -32.26 -16.55
C ARG A 80 40.75 -33.40 -16.93
N PRO A 81 41.14 -34.68 -16.79
CA PRO A 81 40.26 -35.81 -17.09
C PRO A 81 39.14 -35.99 -16.05
N VAL A 82 38.09 -36.72 -16.46
CA VAL A 82 36.94 -37.13 -15.63
C VAL A 82 36.83 -38.66 -15.73
N HIS A 83 36.48 -39.34 -14.63
CA HIS A 83 36.36 -40.81 -14.59
C HIS A 83 35.16 -41.34 -15.40
N GLU A 84 35.33 -42.55 -15.95
CA GLU A 84 34.29 -43.30 -16.64
C GLU A 84 33.27 -43.92 -15.67
N LEU A 85 32.01 -44.00 -16.09
CA LEU A 85 30.97 -44.87 -15.52
C LEU A 85 30.05 -45.40 -16.63
N HIS A 86 29.55 -46.63 -16.45
CA HIS A 86 28.88 -47.40 -17.52
C HIS A 86 27.54 -46.82 -18.02
N PRO A 87 27.18 -47.04 -19.31
CA PRO A 87 25.94 -46.53 -19.90
C PRO A 87 24.72 -47.40 -19.59
N LEU A 88 23.73 -46.84 -18.89
CA LEU A 88 22.38 -47.42 -18.78
C LEU A 88 21.50 -47.05 -19.98
N LYS A 89 20.93 -48.07 -20.63
CA LYS A 89 20.06 -47.92 -21.83
C LYS A 89 18.75 -47.19 -21.49
N LYS A 90 18.63 -45.90 -21.84
CA LYS A 90 17.33 -45.19 -21.84
C LYS A 90 16.58 -45.48 -23.14
N LYS A 91 15.33 -45.97 -23.04
CA LYS A 91 14.42 -46.13 -24.18
C LYS A 91 14.05 -44.75 -24.74
N VAL A 92 14.22 -44.54 -26.04
CA VAL A 92 13.76 -43.33 -26.73
C VAL A 92 12.25 -43.45 -27.00
N LEU A 93 11.45 -42.67 -26.30
CA LEU A 93 10.04 -42.44 -26.66
C LEU A 93 9.98 -41.36 -27.73
N LYS A 94 9.44 -41.70 -28.91
CA LYS A 94 9.13 -40.72 -29.96
C LYS A 94 8.03 -39.76 -29.46
N PRO A 95 8.10 -38.45 -29.71
CA PRO A 95 6.99 -37.54 -29.41
C PRO A 95 5.79 -37.92 -30.29
N LYS A 96 4.60 -38.06 -29.68
CA LYS A 96 3.35 -38.13 -30.46
C LYS A 96 3.10 -36.78 -31.11
N GLN A 97 2.84 -36.77 -32.42
CA GLN A 97 2.28 -35.60 -33.09
C GLN A 97 0.93 -35.26 -32.44
N ARG A 98 0.70 -33.97 -32.16
CA ARG A 98 -0.59 -33.42 -31.75
C ARG A 98 -1.24 -32.84 -33.01
N PRO A 99 -2.53 -33.09 -33.30
CA PRO A 99 -3.17 -32.58 -34.51
C PRO A 99 -3.24 -31.06 -34.48
N GLU A 100 -2.96 -30.43 -35.62
CA GLU A 100 -3.16 -28.99 -35.82
C GLU A 100 -4.66 -28.69 -36.00
N ILE A 101 -5.14 -27.64 -35.33
CA ILE A 101 -6.51 -27.14 -35.49
C ILE A 101 -6.43 -25.83 -36.27
N PRO A 102 -6.94 -25.75 -37.51
CA PRO A 102 -6.83 -24.54 -38.33
C PRO A 102 -7.79 -23.45 -37.82
N LEU A 103 -7.23 -22.37 -37.26
CA LEU A 103 -7.99 -21.17 -36.91
C LEU A 103 -8.45 -20.43 -38.18
N ARG A 104 -9.68 -20.71 -38.63
CA ARG A 104 -10.37 -19.86 -39.61
C ARG A 104 -10.84 -18.57 -38.94
N PHE A 105 -10.24 -17.45 -39.32
CA PHE A 105 -10.82 -16.14 -39.04
C PHE A 105 -12.05 -15.92 -39.93
N HIS A 106 -13.21 -15.67 -39.30
CA HIS A 106 -14.39 -15.15 -39.99
C HIS A 106 -14.38 -13.61 -39.90
N PRO A 107 -14.63 -12.89 -41.02
CA PRO A 107 -14.76 -11.44 -40.98
C PRO A 107 -16.06 -11.01 -40.28
N ILE A 108 -16.02 -9.86 -39.61
CA ILE A 108 -17.16 -9.27 -38.91
C ILE A 108 -18.16 -8.71 -39.94
N PRO A 109 -19.47 -8.99 -39.85
CA PRO A 109 -20.47 -8.39 -40.73
C PRO A 109 -20.64 -6.89 -40.45
N SER A 110 -20.66 -6.07 -41.51
CA SER A 110 -21.00 -4.65 -41.45
C SER A 110 -22.48 -4.41 -41.16
N HIS A 111 -22.81 -3.41 -40.34
CA HIS A 111 -24.20 -2.98 -40.13
C HIS A 111 -24.88 -2.54 -41.44
N PRO A 112 -26.12 -2.97 -41.72
CA PRO A 112 -26.91 -2.44 -42.83
C PRO A 112 -27.51 -1.07 -42.44
N THR A 113 -27.27 -0.05 -43.28
CA THR A 113 -28.05 1.19 -43.26
C THR A 113 -29.37 0.96 -44.00
N SER A 114 -30.52 1.20 -43.35
CA SER A 114 -31.83 1.20 -44.00
C SER A 114 -32.46 2.60 -44.00
N SER A 115 -32.67 3.14 -45.19
CA SER A 115 -33.41 4.38 -45.42
C SER A 115 -34.86 4.08 -45.81
N THR A 116 -35.83 4.70 -45.14
CA THR A 116 -37.25 4.67 -45.54
C THR A 116 -37.83 6.09 -45.61
N PRO A 117 -38.67 6.41 -46.61
CA PRO A 117 -39.23 7.75 -46.80
C PRO A 117 -40.52 7.97 -45.99
N PRO A 118 -40.94 9.23 -45.76
CA PRO A 118 -42.19 9.55 -45.08
C PRO A 118 -43.43 9.41 -45.97
N VAL A 119 -44.57 9.10 -45.36
CA VAL A 119 -45.92 9.09 -45.96
C VAL A 119 -46.67 10.35 -45.51
N PRO A 120 -47.42 11.06 -46.39
CA PRO A 120 -48.00 12.36 -46.07
C PRO A 120 -49.31 12.29 -45.28
N LEU A 121 -49.63 13.37 -44.55
CA LEU A 121 -50.92 13.62 -43.89
C LEU A 121 -51.48 14.98 -44.32
N SER A 122 -52.77 15.02 -44.64
CA SER A 122 -53.54 16.25 -44.97
C SER A 122 -55.07 15.94 -44.84
N PRO A 123 -55.99 16.92 -44.82
CA PRO A 123 -56.49 17.37 -43.51
C PRO A 123 -58.02 17.58 -43.40
N SER A 124 -58.51 17.64 -42.16
CA SER A 124 -59.81 18.21 -41.79
C SER A 124 -59.83 18.54 -40.27
N SER A 125 -60.56 19.49 -39.71
CA SER A 125 -61.02 20.84 -40.09
C SER A 125 -62.19 21.21 -39.14
N SER A 126 -61.96 22.02 -38.10
CA SER A 126 -63.03 22.76 -37.39
C SER A 126 -62.47 23.79 -36.39
N ASP A 127 -62.28 25.03 -36.86
CA ASP A 127 -62.37 26.25 -36.05
C ASP A 127 -63.88 26.62 -35.92
N PRO A 128 -64.39 27.61 -35.10
CA PRO A 128 -63.87 28.99 -35.09
C PRO A 128 -64.10 29.89 -33.83
N ARG A 129 -63.56 31.12 -33.92
CA ARG A 129 -63.86 32.37 -33.15
C ARG A 129 -63.15 32.52 -31.77
N SER A 130 -62.78 33.73 -31.33
CA SER A 130 -63.22 35.08 -31.76
C SER A 130 -62.18 36.21 -31.62
N GLN A 131 -62.22 37.15 -32.58
CA GLN A 131 -61.91 38.60 -32.49
C GLN A 131 -60.50 39.15 -32.13
N ALA A 132 -59.99 39.94 -33.08
CA ALA A 132 -59.22 41.18 -32.91
C ALA A 132 -60.11 42.35 -33.48
N PRO A 133 -59.68 43.59 -33.86
CA PRO A 133 -58.33 44.19 -33.98
C PRO A 133 -58.23 45.66 -33.39
N PRO A 134 -57.71 46.72 -34.08
CA PRO A 134 -56.32 47.21 -33.99
C PRO A 134 -56.17 48.73 -33.70
N GLN A 135 -54.92 49.27 -33.65
CA GLN A 135 -54.45 50.39 -34.52
C GLN A 135 -52.95 50.77 -34.37
N ASN A 136 -52.45 51.53 -35.35
CA ASN A 136 -51.07 52.07 -35.57
C ASN A 136 -51.09 53.63 -35.39
N PRO A 137 -50.01 54.45 -35.55
CA PRO A 137 -48.67 54.19 -36.11
C PRO A 137 -47.45 54.83 -35.35
N SER A 138 -46.26 54.69 -35.95
CA SER A 138 -44.95 55.33 -35.67
C SER A 138 -44.92 56.85 -36.01
N PRO A 139 -43.78 57.60 -35.92
CA PRO A 139 -42.40 57.24 -35.50
C PRO A 139 -41.65 58.26 -34.58
N ASN A 140 -40.50 57.87 -34.01
CA ASN A 140 -39.24 58.60 -34.28
C ASN A 140 -37.94 57.91 -33.82
N SER A 141 -36.84 58.34 -34.45
CA SER A 141 -35.44 57.88 -34.29
C SER A 141 -34.83 58.12 -32.89
N THR A 142 -34.01 57.17 -32.42
CA THR A 142 -32.54 57.37 -32.17
C THR A 142 -31.84 56.01 -32.06
N MET A 143 -30.62 55.87 -32.61
CA MET A 143 -29.82 54.63 -32.52
C MET A 143 -29.05 54.51 -31.20
N ARG A 144 -28.91 53.27 -30.69
CA ARG A 144 -27.70 52.75 -30.01
C ARG A 144 -27.68 51.21 -30.05
N PRO A 145 -26.54 50.54 -30.31
CA PRO A 145 -26.53 49.08 -30.48
C PRO A 145 -26.70 48.30 -29.18
N SER A 146 -27.42 47.18 -29.23
CA SER A 146 -27.59 46.23 -28.12
C SER A 146 -26.39 45.29 -27.97
N LEU A 147 -26.12 44.87 -26.73
CA LEU A 147 -25.00 43.99 -26.39
C LEU A 147 -25.21 42.56 -26.91
N LEU A 148 -24.39 42.14 -27.88
CA LEU A 148 -24.23 40.72 -28.22
C LEU A 148 -23.58 39.97 -27.06
N ARG A 149 -24.36 39.17 -26.31
CA ARG A 149 -23.85 38.19 -25.34
C ARG A 149 -23.14 37.04 -26.09
N SER A 150 -21.89 37.26 -26.45
CA SER A 150 -21.00 36.15 -26.82
C SER A 150 -20.78 35.26 -25.60
N THR A 151 -21.22 34.01 -25.67
CA THR A 151 -20.97 32.99 -24.64
C THR A 151 -19.57 32.42 -24.80
N SER A 152 -18.55 33.27 -24.65
CA SER A 152 -17.17 32.84 -24.45
C SER A 152 -17.09 32.09 -23.12
N GLN A 153 -17.23 30.76 -23.17
CA GLN A 153 -17.15 29.89 -22.00
C GLN A 153 -15.86 30.20 -21.24
N LEU A 154 -16.00 30.48 -19.94
CA LEU A 154 -14.87 30.72 -19.05
C LEU A 154 -14.09 29.42 -18.89
N LEU A 155 -13.09 29.23 -19.76
CA LEU A 155 -11.93 28.39 -19.47
C LEU A 155 -11.22 28.99 -18.26
N ARG A 156 -11.76 28.66 -17.08
CA ARG A 156 -11.27 29.06 -15.77
C ARG A 156 -9.93 28.38 -15.55
N ARG A 157 -8.87 28.98 -16.13
CA ARG A 157 -7.47 28.69 -15.82
C ARG A 157 -7.38 28.55 -14.31
N ARG A 158 -7.23 27.32 -13.82
CA ARG A 158 -6.70 27.10 -12.47
C ARG A 158 -5.28 27.63 -12.54
N SER A 159 -5.10 28.86 -12.05
CA SER A 159 -3.77 29.39 -11.79
C SER A 159 -3.02 28.35 -10.97
N TYR A 160 -1.85 27.92 -11.45
CA TYR A 160 -0.90 27.18 -10.62
C TYR A 160 -0.29 28.15 -9.61
N SER A 161 -1.10 28.56 -8.64
CA SER A 161 -0.59 29.04 -7.37
C SER A 161 0.26 27.92 -6.79
N SER A 162 1.52 28.21 -6.47
CA SER A 162 2.30 27.38 -5.56
C SER A 162 1.46 27.08 -4.33
N ALA A 163 1.29 25.81 -3.95
CA ALA A 163 0.37 25.38 -2.89
C ALA A 163 0.95 25.65 -1.48
N SER A 164 1.25 26.92 -1.20
CA SER A 164 1.84 27.45 0.04
C SER A 164 0.83 27.41 1.20
N GLY A 165 0.41 26.21 1.57
CA GLY A 165 -0.65 25.95 2.55
C GLY A 165 -1.19 24.51 2.58
N GLN A 166 -0.71 23.59 1.73
CA GLN A 166 -0.84 22.16 2.00
C GLN A 166 0.29 21.72 2.93
N PRO A 167 0.02 20.86 3.95
CA PRO A 167 1.08 20.27 4.76
C PRO A 167 2.05 19.49 3.87
N GLU A 168 3.35 19.65 4.11
CA GLU A 168 4.35 18.74 3.55
C GLU A 168 4.17 17.34 4.14
N ARG A 169 4.36 16.31 3.30
CA ARG A 169 4.24 14.90 3.69
C ARG A 169 5.36 14.07 3.09
N LYS A 170 6.10 13.37 3.96
CA LYS A 170 7.10 12.36 3.58
C LYS A 170 6.47 10.97 3.60
N VAL A 171 6.50 10.30 2.45
CA VAL A 171 6.12 8.89 2.32
C VAL A 171 7.38 8.05 2.16
N ALA A 172 7.51 6.95 2.90
CA ALA A 172 8.53 5.93 2.69
C ALA A 172 7.91 4.65 2.11
N ILE A 173 8.57 4.06 1.11
CA ILE A 173 8.20 2.75 0.54
C ILE A 173 9.33 1.77 0.83
N LEU A 174 9.06 0.74 1.64
CA LEU A 174 10.03 -0.29 2.00
C LEU A 174 9.81 -1.53 1.10
N GLY A 175 10.79 -1.89 0.28
CA GLY A 175 10.63 -2.86 -0.80
C GLY A 175 10.32 -2.18 -2.16
N ALA A 176 10.83 -0.96 -2.37
CA ALA A 176 10.53 -0.11 -3.52
C ALA A 176 11.07 -0.63 -4.87
N ALA A 177 12.09 -1.49 -4.88
CA ALA A 177 12.59 -2.15 -6.09
C ALA A 177 11.81 -3.44 -6.43
N GLY A 178 10.99 -3.94 -5.51
CA GLY A 178 10.09 -5.08 -5.72
C GLY A 178 8.98 -4.83 -6.76
N GLY A 179 8.35 -5.91 -7.24
CA GLY A 179 7.34 -5.85 -8.30
C GLY A 179 6.03 -5.12 -7.95
N ILE A 180 5.75 -4.89 -6.66
CA ILE A 180 4.70 -3.96 -6.19
C ILE A 180 5.32 -2.58 -5.94
N GLY A 181 6.53 -2.53 -5.36
CA GLY A 181 7.23 -1.30 -5.00
C GLY A 181 7.44 -0.33 -6.16
N GLN A 182 7.88 -0.78 -7.33
CA GLN A 182 8.13 0.10 -8.47
C GLN A 182 6.84 0.81 -8.98
N PRO A 183 5.75 0.11 -9.34
CA PRO A 183 4.50 0.77 -9.74
C PRO A 183 3.84 1.55 -8.59
N LEU A 184 4.04 1.17 -7.32
CA LEU A 184 3.57 1.96 -6.18
C LEU A 184 4.35 3.27 -6.06
N SER A 185 5.68 3.24 -6.29
CA SER A 185 6.55 4.43 -6.27
C SER A 185 6.15 5.43 -7.36
N LEU A 186 5.83 4.94 -8.56
CA LEU A 186 5.24 5.73 -9.64
C LEU A 186 3.94 6.42 -9.21
N LEU A 187 3.00 5.67 -8.61
CA LEU A 187 1.71 6.22 -8.17
C LEU A 187 1.86 7.25 -7.04
N MET A 188 2.72 7.00 -6.04
CA MET A 188 2.98 7.95 -4.96
C MET A 188 3.74 9.20 -5.44
N LYS A 189 4.64 9.08 -6.43
CA LYS A 189 5.27 10.23 -7.11
C LYS A 189 4.26 11.09 -7.86
N LEU A 190 3.18 10.49 -8.39
CA LEU A 190 2.10 11.22 -9.06
C LEU A 190 1.06 11.82 -8.10
N ASN A 191 1.05 11.44 -6.81
CA ASN A 191 0.10 11.96 -5.83
C ASN A 191 0.48 13.40 -5.40
N PRO A 192 -0.41 14.40 -5.58
CA PRO A 192 -0.14 15.80 -5.24
C PRO A 192 -0.08 16.09 -3.74
N LEU A 193 -0.44 15.15 -2.87
CA LEU A 193 -0.32 15.25 -1.41
C LEU A 193 1.06 14.86 -0.88
N VAL A 194 1.95 14.33 -1.73
CA VAL A 194 3.31 13.91 -1.35
C VAL A 194 4.30 15.02 -1.70
N SER A 195 5.06 15.50 -0.71
CA SER A 195 6.19 16.44 -0.95
C SER A 195 7.53 15.72 -1.02
N SER A 196 7.68 14.59 -0.31
CA SER A 196 8.91 13.80 -0.25
C SER A 196 8.62 12.31 -0.32
N LEU A 197 9.40 11.57 -1.12
CA LEU A 197 9.25 10.14 -1.38
C LEU A 197 10.59 9.42 -1.15
N SER A 198 10.71 8.77 0.00
CA SER A 198 11.79 7.83 0.30
C SER A 198 11.51 6.49 -0.34
N LEU A 199 12.39 6.04 -1.23
CA LEU A 199 12.36 4.68 -1.77
C LEU A 199 13.46 3.86 -1.09
N TYR A 200 13.09 2.78 -0.39
CA TYR A 200 14.03 1.87 0.27
C TYR A 200 13.91 0.44 -0.29
N ASP A 201 15.04 -0.22 -0.49
CA ASP A 201 15.13 -1.66 -0.73
C ASP A 201 16.53 -2.17 -0.35
N ILE A 202 16.72 -3.49 -0.25
CA ILE A 202 18.04 -4.07 -0.02
C ILE A 202 18.96 -3.94 -1.25
N ALA A 203 18.39 -3.80 -2.45
CA ALA A 203 19.13 -3.67 -3.70
C ALA A 203 18.32 -2.94 -4.80
N GLY A 204 19.01 -2.26 -5.72
CA GLY A 204 18.43 -1.73 -6.96
C GLY A 204 17.71 -0.38 -6.84
N THR A 205 17.41 0.07 -5.62
CA THR A 205 16.71 1.33 -5.32
C THR A 205 17.27 2.58 -5.98
N PRO A 206 18.60 2.79 -6.13
CA PRO A 206 19.14 3.99 -6.78
C PRO A 206 18.71 4.14 -8.24
N GLY A 207 18.52 3.03 -8.96
CA GLY A 207 18.00 3.05 -10.33
C GLY A 207 16.52 3.42 -10.39
N VAL A 208 15.71 2.83 -9.51
CA VAL A 208 14.27 3.14 -9.40
C VAL A 208 14.04 4.60 -8.98
N ALA A 209 14.83 5.10 -8.04
CA ALA A 209 14.75 6.49 -7.60
C ALA A 209 15.15 7.47 -8.71
N ALA A 210 16.20 7.17 -9.48
CA ALA A 210 16.59 7.99 -10.63
C ALA A 210 15.46 8.04 -11.68
N ASP A 211 14.92 6.90 -12.07
CA ASP A 211 13.81 6.79 -13.04
C ASP A 211 12.57 7.58 -12.59
N VAL A 212 12.08 7.29 -11.38
CA VAL A 212 10.90 7.95 -10.79
C VAL A 212 11.14 9.45 -10.54
N SER A 213 12.37 9.90 -10.30
CA SER A 213 12.69 11.33 -10.10
C SER A 213 12.48 12.18 -11.36
N HIS A 214 12.60 11.61 -12.56
CA HIS A 214 12.42 12.34 -13.82
C HIS A 214 10.96 12.74 -14.10
N ILE A 215 9.99 12.20 -13.35
CA ILE A 215 8.57 12.51 -13.50
C ILE A 215 8.30 13.95 -13.04
N ASN A 216 7.60 14.73 -13.88
CA ASN A 216 7.37 16.17 -13.75
C ASN A 216 6.27 16.56 -12.73
N SER A 217 6.28 15.91 -11.57
CA SER A 217 5.42 16.16 -10.40
C SER A 217 6.25 16.72 -9.23
N PRO A 218 5.63 17.42 -8.24
CA PRO A 218 6.39 18.16 -7.22
C PRO A 218 7.14 17.30 -6.19
N ALA A 219 6.74 16.04 -5.96
CA ALA A 219 7.34 15.19 -4.95
C ALA A 219 8.84 14.94 -5.20
N LEU A 220 9.69 15.29 -4.24
CA LEU A 220 11.13 15.01 -4.27
C LEU A 220 11.38 13.53 -3.99
N VAL A 221 12.27 12.88 -4.76
CA VAL A 221 12.54 11.44 -4.64
C VAL A 221 13.98 11.22 -4.17
N LYS A 222 14.18 10.42 -3.11
CA LYS A 222 15.50 9.91 -2.73
C LYS A 222 15.47 8.39 -2.62
N GLY A 223 16.45 7.73 -3.23
CA GLY A 223 16.66 6.29 -3.14
C GLY A 223 17.63 5.95 -2.02
N PHE A 224 17.32 4.87 -1.30
CA PHE A 224 18.08 4.34 -0.18
C PHE A 224 18.29 2.83 -0.38
N MET A 225 19.50 2.34 -0.12
CA MET A 225 19.88 0.96 -0.40
C MET A 225 20.81 0.42 0.68
N GLY A 226 20.60 -0.83 1.10
CA GLY A 226 21.35 -1.44 2.20
C GLY A 226 20.78 -1.10 3.58
N GLU A 227 20.96 -1.99 4.55
CA GLU A 227 20.40 -1.86 5.90
C GLU A 227 20.90 -0.59 6.61
N GLU A 228 22.10 -0.13 6.28
CA GLU A 228 22.71 1.09 6.79
C GLU A 228 21.96 2.37 6.39
N GLN A 229 21.22 2.35 5.27
CA GLN A 229 20.45 3.50 4.77
C GLN A 229 18.97 3.49 5.19
N LEU A 230 18.51 2.43 5.88
CA LEU A 230 17.11 2.30 6.32
C LEU A 230 16.71 3.40 7.31
N GLY A 231 17.64 3.88 8.14
CA GLY A 231 17.40 4.98 9.08
C GLY A 231 17.04 6.29 8.38
N GLU A 232 17.90 6.76 7.46
CA GLU A 232 17.64 7.98 6.69
C GLU A 232 16.37 7.88 5.82
N ALA A 233 16.07 6.68 5.31
CA ALA A 233 14.85 6.44 4.54
C ALA A 233 13.60 6.75 5.37
N LEU A 234 13.57 6.27 6.62
CA LEU A 234 12.44 6.36 7.54
C LEU A 234 12.31 7.70 8.27
N GLU A 235 13.42 8.34 8.66
CA GLU A 235 13.43 9.51 9.55
C GLU A 235 12.45 10.61 9.12
N GLY A 236 11.51 10.97 10.01
CA GLY A 236 10.51 12.01 9.73
C GLY A 236 9.45 11.65 8.67
N SER A 237 9.20 10.38 8.39
CA SER A 237 8.09 9.96 7.51
C SER A 237 6.73 10.09 8.19
N ASP A 238 5.72 10.60 7.46
CA ASP A 238 4.32 10.63 7.86
C ASP A 238 3.63 9.28 7.62
N VAL A 239 3.98 8.62 6.50
CA VAL A 239 3.40 7.34 6.07
C VAL A 239 4.52 6.41 5.61
N VAL A 240 4.50 5.17 6.09
CA VAL A 240 5.44 4.10 5.68
C VAL A 240 4.64 2.96 5.07
N ILE A 241 4.82 2.71 3.77
CA ILE A 241 4.16 1.62 3.05
C ILE A 241 5.14 0.46 2.90
N ILE A 242 4.71 -0.75 3.22
CA ILE A 242 5.58 -1.94 3.28
C ILE A 242 5.11 -3.00 2.27
N PRO A 243 5.44 -2.87 0.96
CA PRO A 243 5.33 -3.95 -0.02
C PRO A 243 6.47 -4.99 0.05
N ALA A 244 7.49 -4.79 0.89
CA ALA A 244 8.61 -5.72 1.04
C ALA A 244 8.16 -7.15 1.36
N GLY A 245 8.78 -8.13 0.71
CA GLY A 245 8.52 -9.54 0.92
C GLY A 245 8.95 -10.38 -0.27
N VAL A 246 9.18 -11.67 -0.04
CA VAL A 246 9.49 -12.63 -1.11
C VAL A 246 8.17 -13.13 -1.72
N PRO A 247 7.99 -13.07 -3.06
CA PRO A 247 6.84 -13.71 -3.70
C PRO A 247 7.02 -15.23 -3.67
N ARG A 248 5.92 -15.98 -3.52
CA ARG A 248 5.95 -17.45 -3.48
C ARG A 248 6.65 -18.03 -4.71
N LYS A 249 7.72 -18.81 -4.50
CA LYS A 249 8.46 -19.51 -5.56
C LYS A 249 8.01 -20.97 -5.68
N PRO A 250 8.15 -21.62 -6.84
CA PRO A 250 7.98 -23.07 -6.96
C PRO A 250 8.87 -23.82 -5.94
N GLY A 251 8.33 -24.85 -5.31
CA GLY A 251 9.00 -25.64 -4.26
C GLY A 251 8.91 -25.05 -2.85
N MET A 252 8.46 -23.81 -2.67
CA MET A 252 8.31 -23.17 -1.35
C MET A 252 6.98 -23.57 -0.67
N THR A 253 7.04 -24.00 0.59
CA THR A 253 5.86 -24.29 1.41
C THR A 253 5.13 -23.00 1.82
N ARG A 254 3.97 -23.12 2.49
CA ARG A 254 3.30 -21.96 3.09
C ARG A 254 4.08 -21.40 4.29
N ASP A 255 4.80 -22.26 5.02
CA ASP A 255 5.49 -21.88 6.26
C ASP A 255 6.88 -21.26 6.00
N ASP A 256 7.61 -21.73 4.98
CA ASP A 256 8.85 -21.06 4.54
C ASP A 256 8.56 -19.60 4.15
N LEU A 257 7.50 -19.39 3.37
CA LEU A 257 7.06 -18.08 2.90
C LEU A 257 6.64 -17.18 4.06
N PHE A 258 5.91 -17.73 5.04
CA PHE A 258 5.57 -17.04 6.27
C PHE A 258 6.83 -16.64 7.04
N ASN A 259 7.73 -17.57 7.37
CA ASN A 259 8.91 -17.32 8.19
C ASN A 259 9.84 -16.26 7.56
N ILE A 260 10.05 -16.32 6.25
CA ILE A 260 10.84 -15.33 5.51
C ILE A 260 10.22 -13.93 5.60
N ASN A 261 8.93 -13.80 5.30
CA ASN A 261 8.26 -12.50 5.31
C ASN A 261 8.03 -11.97 6.73
N ALA A 262 7.86 -12.85 7.72
CA ALA A 262 7.77 -12.53 9.14
C ALA A 262 9.09 -11.91 9.66
N GLY A 263 10.25 -12.49 9.29
CA GLY A 263 11.56 -11.93 9.61
C GLY A 263 11.79 -10.56 8.95
N ILE A 264 11.43 -10.41 7.66
CA ILE A 264 11.50 -9.11 6.96
C ILE A 264 10.64 -8.07 7.67
N VAL A 265 9.36 -8.39 7.95
CA VAL A 265 8.43 -7.47 8.61
C VAL A 265 8.89 -7.10 10.02
N LYS A 266 9.40 -8.06 10.80
CA LYS A 266 9.95 -7.80 12.15
C LYS A 266 11.08 -6.77 12.09
N ASN A 267 12.05 -6.95 11.19
CA ASN A 267 13.21 -6.07 11.08
C ASN A 267 12.82 -4.66 10.60
N LEU A 268 11.92 -4.56 9.61
CA LEU A 268 11.43 -3.26 9.13
C LEU A 268 10.56 -2.54 10.18
N SER A 269 9.73 -3.27 10.93
CA SER A 269 8.93 -2.71 12.03
C SER A 269 9.81 -2.22 13.18
N ALA A 270 10.87 -2.94 13.53
CA ALA A 270 11.85 -2.50 14.53
C ALA A 270 12.60 -1.22 14.11
N ALA A 271 12.86 -1.05 12.80
CA ALA A 271 13.41 0.20 12.27
C ALA A 271 12.39 1.35 12.32
N ILE A 272 11.12 1.11 11.96
CA ILE A 272 10.04 2.10 12.06
C ILE A 272 9.88 2.58 13.51
N ALA A 273 9.85 1.64 14.48
CA ALA A 273 9.77 1.93 15.90
C ALA A 273 10.90 2.86 16.39
N LYS A 274 12.10 2.73 15.80
CA LYS A 274 13.28 3.52 16.15
C LYS A 274 13.35 4.89 15.45
N TYR A 275 12.99 4.98 14.17
CA TYR A 275 13.27 6.14 13.33
C TYR A 275 12.04 6.99 12.96
N CYS A 276 10.83 6.42 13.02
CA CYS A 276 9.59 7.15 12.76
C CYS A 276 8.36 6.53 13.47
N PRO A 277 8.39 6.35 14.81
CA PRO A 277 7.30 5.68 15.56
C PRO A 277 5.94 6.39 15.49
N ASN A 278 5.91 7.64 15.01
CA ASN A 278 4.68 8.41 14.86
C ASN A 278 4.00 8.25 13.47
N ALA A 279 4.62 7.56 12.53
CA ALA A 279 4.12 7.39 11.16
C ALA A 279 2.91 6.44 11.06
N LEU A 280 2.08 6.61 10.03
CA LEU A 280 1.06 5.64 9.65
C LEU A 280 1.71 4.49 8.86
N VAL A 281 1.52 3.25 9.30
CA VAL A 281 2.19 2.05 8.77
C VAL A 281 1.23 1.21 7.94
N ASN A 282 1.40 1.25 6.62
CA ASN A 282 0.55 0.58 5.63
C ASN A 282 1.19 -0.74 5.19
N MET A 283 0.84 -1.82 5.87
CA MET A 283 1.37 -3.18 5.68
C MET A 283 0.75 -3.87 4.45
N ILE A 284 1.57 -4.19 3.45
CA ILE A 284 1.21 -4.98 2.26
C ILE A 284 1.91 -6.36 2.28
N SER A 285 3.01 -6.51 3.05
CA SER A 285 3.76 -7.74 3.24
C SER A 285 2.84 -8.90 3.65
N ASN A 286 2.78 -9.93 2.81
CA ASN A 286 1.89 -11.06 3.00
C ASN A 286 2.55 -12.20 3.81
N PRO A 287 1.80 -12.92 4.68
CA PRO A 287 0.34 -12.85 4.87
C PRO A 287 -0.10 -11.75 5.86
N VAL A 288 -0.95 -10.82 5.42
CA VAL A 288 -1.38 -9.63 6.20
C VAL A 288 -2.01 -10.01 7.55
N ASN A 289 -2.80 -11.09 7.58
CA ASN A 289 -3.43 -11.64 8.80
C ASN A 289 -2.45 -11.99 9.93
N SER A 290 -1.16 -12.15 9.63
CA SER A 290 -0.10 -12.45 10.61
C SER A 290 0.99 -11.37 10.68
N THR A 291 1.31 -10.69 9.57
CA THR A 291 2.35 -9.64 9.55
C THR A 291 1.93 -8.36 10.27
N VAL A 292 0.63 -8.04 10.30
CA VAL A 292 0.12 -6.94 11.14
C VAL A 292 0.26 -7.26 12.63
N PRO A 293 -0.18 -8.42 13.16
CA PRO A 293 0.14 -8.85 14.51
C PRO A 293 1.63 -8.86 14.83
N ILE A 294 2.50 -9.32 13.91
CA ILE A 294 3.96 -9.27 14.11
C ILE A 294 4.45 -7.83 14.31
N ALA A 295 4.02 -6.90 13.46
CA ALA A 295 4.39 -5.49 13.60
C ALA A 295 3.86 -4.90 14.92
N ALA A 296 2.62 -5.20 15.30
CA ALA A 296 2.03 -4.76 16.56
C ALA A 296 2.84 -5.23 17.78
N GLU A 297 3.20 -6.52 17.88
CA GLU A 297 4.02 -7.02 18.98
C GLU A 297 5.44 -6.44 18.98
N VAL A 298 6.03 -6.17 17.82
CA VAL A 298 7.33 -5.46 17.72
C VAL A 298 7.21 -4.02 18.25
N PHE A 299 6.17 -3.28 17.88
CA PHE A 299 5.93 -1.94 18.42
C PHE A 299 5.62 -1.95 19.93
N LYS A 300 4.90 -2.96 20.43
CA LYS A 300 4.63 -3.15 21.87
C LYS A 300 5.92 -3.41 22.65
N LYS A 301 6.76 -4.36 22.18
CA LYS A 301 8.10 -4.63 22.72
C LYS A 301 9.00 -3.40 22.69
N ALA A 302 8.82 -2.50 21.73
CA ALA A 302 9.55 -1.24 21.60
C ALA A 302 8.90 -0.04 22.31
N GLY A 303 7.78 -0.22 23.04
CA GLY A 303 7.09 0.88 23.76
C GLY A 303 6.49 1.97 22.86
N THR A 304 6.26 1.68 21.57
CA THR A 304 5.87 2.65 20.52
C THR A 304 4.57 2.29 19.81
N TYR A 305 3.81 1.33 20.33
CA TYR A 305 2.56 0.89 19.69
C TYR A 305 1.43 1.89 19.87
N ASP A 306 0.91 2.38 18.74
CA ASP A 306 -0.35 3.11 18.63
C ASP A 306 -1.27 2.31 17.69
N GLU A 307 -2.37 1.78 18.24
CA GLU A 307 -3.37 0.99 17.51
C GLU A 307 -3.99 1.76 16.33
N LYS A 308 -3.99 3.09 16.38
CA LYS A 308 -4.57 3.97 15.35
C LYS A 308 -3.67 4.12 14.13
N LYS A 309 -2.42 3.66 14.20
CA LYS A 309 -1.39 3.93 13.20
C LYS A 309 -0.93 2.70 12.41
N LEU A 310 -1.38 1.50 12.74
CA LEU A 310 -1.00 0.26 12.05
C LEU A 310 -2.16 -0.30 11.22
N PHE A 311 -1.95 -0.42 9.91
CA PHE A 311 -2.95 -0.80 8.93
C PHE A 311 -2.50 -1.98 8.07
N GLY A 312 -3.28 -3.06 8.02
CA GLY A 312 -3.19 -4.07 6.98
C GLY A 312 -4.01 -3.68 5.75
N VAL A 313 -3.35 -3.50 4.61
CA VAL A 313 -3.95 -2.95 3.39
C VAL A 313 -4.78 -4.03 2.66
N THR A 314 -6.04 -4.17 3.06
CA THR A 314 -7.02 -5.09 2.42
C THR A 314 -7.72 -4.49 1.20
N THR A 315 -7.41 -3.23 0.85
CA THR A 315 -8.05 -2.44 -0.22
C THR A 315 -8.06 -3.13 -1.60
N LEU A 316 -7.16 -4.07 -1.89
CA LEU A 316 -7.21 -4.84 -3.13
C LEU A 316 -8.47 -5.73 -3.22
N ASP A 317 -8.97 -6.24 -2.11
CA ASP A 317 -10.16 -7.08 -2.09
C ASP A 317 -11.43 -6.24 -2.24
N VAL A 318 -11.44 -5.02 -1.70
CA VAL A 318 -12.45 -4.00 -1.99
C VAL A 318 -12.44 -3.65 -3.48
N VAL A 319 -11.27 -3.41 -4.08
CA VAL A 319 -11.15 -3.15 -5.53
C VAL A 319 -11.66 -4.34 -6.36
N ARG A 320 -11.36 -5.59 -5.96
CA ARG A 320 -11.92 -6.81 -6.58
C ARG A 320 -13.44 -6.87 -6.45
N ALA A 321 -13.98 -6.75 -5.24
CA ALA A 321 -15.41 -6.84 -4.97
C ALA A 321 -16.21 -5.80 -5.76
N LYS A 322 -15.75 -4.53 -5.77
CA LYS A 322 -16.32 -3.47 -6.61
C LYS A 322 -16.29 -3.84 -8.10
N THR A 323 -15.14 -4.29 -8.61
CA THR A 323 -14.98 -4.67 -10.03
C THR A 323 -15.88 -5.83 -10.44
N PHE A 324 -15.94 -6.89 -9.62
CA PHE A 324 -16.70 -8.09 -9.92
C PHE A 324 -18.21 -7.87 -9.78
N TYR A 325 -18.64 -7.14 -8.75
CA TYR A 325 -20.05 -6.73 -8.58
C TYR A 325 -20.51 -5.85 -9.75
N ALA A 326 -19.75 -4.80 -10.08
CA ALA A 326 -20.08 -3.89 -11.18
C ALA A 326 -20.25 -4.64 -12.52
N GLY A 327 -19.30 -5.52 -12.86
CA GLY A 327 -19.37 -6.31 -14.10
C GLY A 327 -20.50 -7.34 -14.14
N LYS A 328 -20.94 -7.86 -12.98
CA LYS A 328 -22.01 -8.86 -12.88
C LYS A 328 -23.41 -8.25 -12.74
N ALA A 329 -23.52 -7.08 -12.12
CA ALA A 329 -24.74 -6.27 -12.01
C ALA A 329 -24.95 -5.31 -13.20
N ASN A 330 -23.99 -5.22 -14.12
CA ASN A 330 -23.96 -4.30 -15.27
C ASN A 330 -24.05 -2.80 -14.85
N LEU A 331 -23.24 -2.42 -13.86
CA LEU A 331 -23.17 -1.08 -13.28
C LEU A 331 -21.83 -0.37 -13.62
N PRO A 332 -21.79 0.98 -13.65
CA PRO A 332 -20.52 1.71 -13.72
C PRO A 332 -19.67 1.46 -12.47
N VAL A 333 -18.45 0.93 -12.65
CA VAL A 333 -17.56 0.55 -11.54
C VAL A 333 -17.09 1.74 -10.68
N THR A 334 -17.17 2.96 -11.22
CA THR A 334 -16.91 4.22 -10.50
C THR A 334 -17.92 4.49 -9.39
N ASP A 335 -19.14 3.99 -9.57
CA ASP A 335 -20.29 4.33 -8.73
C ASP A 335 -20.57 3.22 -7.72
N VAL A 336 -19.87 2.07 -7.86
CA VAL A 336 -20.02 0.88 -7.03
C VAL A 336 -19.11 0.95 -5.80
N ASN A 337 -19.70 0.76 -4.62
CA ASN A 337 -19.00 0.54 -3.37
C ASN A 337 -19.50 -0.71 -2.65
N VAL A 338 -18.58 -1.65 -2.40
CA VAL A 338 -18.81 -2.91 -1.67
C VAL A 338 -17.81 -2.97 -0.51
N PRO A 339 -18.24 -3.04 0.75
CA PRO A 339 -17.35 -3.26 1.89
C PRO A 339 -16.76 -4.66 1.88
N VAL A 340 -15.54 -4.83 2.40
CA VAL A 340 -14.91 -6.15 2.59
C VAL A 340 -14.31 -6.22 3.99
N VAL A 341 -14.66 -7.27 4.72
CA VAL A 341 -14.35 -7.45 6.15
C VAL A 341 -13.64 -8.78 6.43
N GLY A 342 -13.18 -8.99 7.67
CA GLY A 342 -12.45 -10.20 8.08
C GLY A 342 -10.93 -10.05 8.00
N GLY A 343 -10.34 -10.48 6.90
CA GLY A 343 -8.89 -10.53 6.64
C GLY A 343 -8.56 -10.59 5.14
N HIS A 344 -7.34 -11.02 4.81
CA HIS A 344 -6.73 -10.94 3.46
C HIS A 344 -6.30 -12.31 2.89
N ALA A 345 -6.89 -13.41 3.34
CA ALA A 345 -6.52 -14.75 2.87
C ALA A 345 -7.72 -15.72 2.80
N GLY A 346 -7.97 -16.31 1.63
CA GLY A 346 -8.98 -17.36 1.46
C GLY A 346 -10.35 -16.94 2.00
N ILE A 347 -10.97 -17.79 2.83
CA ILE A 347 -12.28 -17.51 3.42
C ILE A 347 -12.30 -16.32 4.39
N THR A 348 -11.14 -15.82 4.82
CA THR A 348 -11.09 -14.60 5.66
C THR A 348 -11.47 -13.33 4.90
N ILE A 349 -11.50 -13.35 3.57
CA ILE A 349 -12.01 -12.25 2.77
C ILE A 349 -13.54 -12.38 2.68
N LEU A 350 -14.28 -11.52 3.40
CA LEU A 350 -15.75 -11.51 3.40
C LEU A 350 -16.28 -10.21 2.75
N PRO A 351 -16.61 -10.22 1.44
CA PRO A 351 -17.29 -9.10 0.80
C PRO A 351 -18.75 -9.02 1.26
N LEU A 352 -19.17 -7.84 1.71
CA LEU A 352 -20.53 -7.57 2.17
C LEU A 352 -21.39 -7.08 1.00
N PHE A 353 -21.82 -8.00 0.15
CA PHE A 353 -22.65 -7.68 -1.02
C PHE A 353 -24.08 -7.26 -0.65
N SER A 354 -24.59 -7.60 0.55
CA SER A 354 -25.83 -7.02 1.08
C SER A 354 -25.72 -5.50 1.30
N GLN A 355 -24.51 -5.00 1.54
CA GLN A 355 -24.19 -3.58 1.72
C GLN A 355 -23.59 -2.95 0.45
N ALA A 356 -23.75 -3.60 -0.70
CA ALA A 356 -23.33 -3.03 -1.97
C ALA A 356 -24.17 -1.79 -2.32
N THR A 357 -23.51 -0.75 -2.80
CA THR A 357 -24.12 0.52 -3.20
C THR A 357 -23.68 0.85 -4.63
N PRO A 358 -24.58 1.22 -5.56
CA PRO A 358 -26.04 1.09 -5.43
C PRO A 358 -26.44 -0.38 -5.28
N ALA A 359 -27.47 -0.64 -4.47
CA ALA A 359 -28.00 -1.98 -4.28
C ALA A 359 -28.73 -2.45 -5.54
N THR A 360 -28.76 -3.77 -5.78
CA THR A 360 -29.52 -4.37 -6.87
C THR A 360 -30.23 -5.65 -6.44
N ASN A 361 -31.42 -5.87 -7.00
CA ASN A 361 -32.17 -7.12 -6.88
C ASN A 361 -31.93 -8.05 -8.09
N SER A 362 -30.92 -7.75 -8.94
CA SER A 362 -30.63 -8.47 -10.18
C SER A 362 -29.67 -9.66 -10.04
N LEU A 363 -29.29 -10.02 -8.81
CA LEU A 363 -28.36 -11.11 -8.49
C LEU A 363 -29.08 -12.16 -7.67
N SER A 364 -28.96 -13.45 -8.02
CA SER A 364 -29.43 -14.54 -7.15
C SER A 364 -28.39 -14.89 -6.09
N ASP A 365 -28.79 -15.67 -5.09
CA ASP A 365 -27.87 -16.20 -4.08
C ASP A 365 -26.66 -16.93 -4.70
N GLU A 366 -26.84 -17.60 -5.83
CA GLU A 366 -25.78 -18.33 -6.57
C GLU A 366 -24.75 -17.34 -7.14
N ASP A 367 -25.22 -16.19 -7.61
CA ASP A 367 -24.35 -15.10 -8.07
C ASP A 367 -23.60 -14.46 -6.89
N ILE A 368 -24.26 -14.26 -5.74
CA ILE A 368 -23.61 -13.77 -4.52
C ILE A 368 -22.56 -14.76 -4.00
N LYS A 369 -22.87 -16.07 -3.98
CA LYS A 369 -21.94 -17.15 -3.63
C LYS A 369 -20.74 -17.19 -4.60
N ALA A 370 -20.99 -17.06 -5.91
CA ALA A 370 -19.94 -17.06 -6.94
C ALA A 370 -19.04 -15.80 -6.89
N LEU A 371 -19.62 -14.61 -6.71
CA LEU A 371 -18.89 -13.35 -6.51
C LEU A 371 -18.04 -13.40 -5.24
N THR A 372 -18.57 -13.97 -4.15
CA THR A 372 -17.85 -14.16 -2.89
C THR A 372 -16.65 -15.06 -3.10
N LYS A 373 -16.86 -16.24 -3.69
CA LYS A 373 -15.77 -17.20 -3.96
C LYS A 373 -14.71 -16.63 -4.90
N ARG A 374 -15.09 -15.90 -5.95
CA ARG A 374 -14.13 -15.23 -6.85
C ARG A 374 -13.36 -14.10 -6.15
N THR A 375 -13.99 -13.37 -5.23
CA THR A 375 -13.28 -12.33 -4.45
C THR A 375 -12.21 -12.96 -3.56
N GLN A 376 -12.53 -14.06 -2.88
CA GLN A 376 -11.61 -14.84 -2.05
C GLN A 376 -10.47 -15.47 -2.86
N ASP A 377 -10.77 -16.04 -4.03
CA ASP A 377 -9.78 -16.70 -4.90
C ASP A 377 -9.07 -15.73 -5.86
N GLY A 378 -9.41 -14.44 -5.87
CA GLY A 378 -8.88 -13.44 -6.81
C GLY A 378 -7.37 -13.18 -6.69
N GLY A 379 -6.71 -13.70 -5.66
CA GLY A 379 -5.25 -13.82 -5.57
C GLY A 379 -4.71 -15.00 -6.40
N THR A 380 -5.37 -16.15 -6.29
CA THR A 380 -5.07 -17.40 -7.01
C THR A 380 -5.29 -17.22 -8.51
N GLU A 381 -6.42 -16.62 -8.93
CA GLU A 381 -6.76 -16.34 -10.34
C GLU A 381 -5.59 -15.63 -11.08
N VAL A 382 -4.94 -14.66 -10.41
CA VAL A 382 -3.81 -13.91 -10.98
C VAL A 382 -2.50 -14.70 -10.96
N VAL A 383 -2.26 -15.55 -9.95
CA VAL A 383 -1.07 -16.43 -9.90
C VAL A 383 -1.13 -17.49 -11.00
N GLU A 384 -2.32 -18.05 -11.25
CA GLU A 384 -2.57 -19.03 -12.31
C GLU A 384 -2.45 -18.39 -13.70
N ALA A 385 -3.06 -17.22 -13.91
CA ALA A 385 -2.92 -16.45 -15.15
C ALA A 385 -1.46 -16.03 -15.44
N LYS A 386 -0.64 -15.82 -14.39
CA LYS A 386 0.81 -15.59 -14.50
C LYS A 386 1.64 -16.89 -14.63
N ALA A 387 1.01 -18.06 -14.72
CA ALA A 387 1.66 -19.37 -14.74
C ALA A 387 2.68 -19.56 -13.59
N GLY A 388 2.31 -19.12 -12.38
CA GLY A 388 3.15 -19.16 -11.18
C GLY A 388 4.27 -18.12 -11.12
N LYS A 389 4.40 -17.21 -12.10
CA LYS A 389 5.45 -16.18 -12.16
C LYS A 389 5.08 -14.94 -11.32
N GLY A 390 4.82 -15.18 -10.03
CA GLY A 390 4.41 -14.16 -9.06
C GLY A 390 2.90 -13.89 -9.02
N SER A 391 2.50 -13.03 -8.08
CA SER A 391 1.11 -12.68 -7.74
C SER A 391 0.67 -11.35 -8.36
N ALA A 392 -0.48 -10.81 -7.93
CA ALA A 392 -0.92 -9.46 -8.29
C ALA A 392 0.13 -8.40 -7.93
N THR A 393 0.49 -7.56 -8.90
CA THR A 393 1.52 -6.52 -8.76
C THR A 393 0.94 -5.13 -9.03
N LEU A 394 0.48 -4.89 -10.26
CA LEU A 394 -0.04 -3.59 -10.70
C LEU A 394 -1.30 -3.18 -9.94
N SER A 395 -2.26 -4.10 -9.77
CA SER A 395 -3.49 -3.85 -9.00
C SER A 395 -3.24 -3.71 -7.49
N MET A 396 -2.22 -4.39 -6.94
CA MET A 396 -1.82 -4.22 -5.54
C MET A 396 -1.15 -2.86 -5.31
N ALA A 397 -0.33 -2.40 -6.25
CA ALA A 397 0.23 -1.05 -6.23
C ALA A 397 -0.86 0.04 -6.33
N TYR A 398 -1.86 -0.16 -7.19
CA TYR A 398 -3.05 0.70 -7.23
C TYR A 398 -3.79 0.74 -5.89
N ALA A 399 -4.12 -0.43 -5.32
CA ALA A 399 -4.82 -0.51 -4.03
C ALA A 399 -4.01 0.10 -2.88
N GLY A 400 -2.69 -0.11 -2.84
CA GLY A 400 -1.79 0.50 -1.86
C GLY A 400 -1.68 2.02 -2.00
N ALA A 401 -1.71 2.54 -3.23
CA ALA A 401 -1.73 3.98 -3.50
C ALA A 401 -3.06 4.62 -3.10
N VAL A 402 -4.20 3.97 -3.37
CA VAL A 402 -5.53 4.43 -2.92
C VAL A 402 -5.59 4.52 -1.41
N PHE A 403 -5.13 3.49 -0.69
CA PHE A 403 -5.14 3.49 0.76
C PHE A 403 -4.17 4.54 1.35
N ALA A 404 -2.97 4.69 0.78
CA ALA A 404 -2.03 5.73 1.20
C ALA A 404 -2.55 7.15 0.93
N ASP A 405 -3.26 7.37 -0.17
CA ASP A 405 -3.95 8.63 -0.47
C ASP A 405 -5.07 8.94 0.55
N ALA A 406 -5.82 7.91 0.98
CA ALA A 406 -6.79 8.04 2.06
C ALA A 406 -6.13 8.41 3.41
N CYS A 407 -5.01 7.76 3.76
CA CYS A 407 -4.20 8.13 4.93
C CYS A 407 -3.71 9.59 4.86
N LEU A 408 -3.18 10.04 3.71
CA LEU A 408 -2.68 11.41 3.52
C LEU A 408 -3.82 12.45 3.61
N LYS A 409 -5.02 12.15 3.10
CA LYS A 409 -6.22 12.98 3.26
C LYS A 409 -6.64 13.10 4.74
N GLY A 410 -6.66 11.98 5.47
CA GLY A 410 -6.94 11.95 6.91
C GLY A 410 -5.95 12.82 7.70
N LEU A 411 -4.65 12.62 7.48
CA LEU A 411 -3.58 13.43 8.08
C LEU A 411 -3.72 14.94 7.77
N ASN A 412 -4.17 15.29 6.56
CA ASN A 412 -4.44 16.68 6.17
C ASN A 412 -5.80 17.21 6.67
N GLY A 413 -6.57 16.41 7.41
CA GLY A 413 -7.83 16.82 8.02
C GLY A 413 -9.01 16.92 7.05
N VAL A 414 -8.99 16.18 5.95
CA VAL A 414 -10.18 15.98 5.11
C VAL A 414 -11.17 15.11 5.90
N PRO A 415 -12.43 15.54 6.10
CA PRO A 415 -13.41 14.78 6.86
C PRO A 415 -13.93 13.56 6.09
N ASP A 416 -14.60 12.66 6.82
CA ASP A 416 -15.37 11.52 6.30
C ASP A 416 -14.63 10.57 5.34
N ILE A 417 -13.30 10.50 5.44
CA ILE A 417 -12.51 9.47 4.78
C ILE A 417 -12.75 8.12 5.47
N VAL A 418 -13.42 7.20 4.79
CA VAL A 418 -13.70 5.85 5.29
C VAL A 418 -13.21 4.81 4.29
N GLU A 419 -12.35 3.90 4.74
CA GLU A 419 -11.78 2.79 3.96
C GLU A 419 -11.91 1.46 4.71
N CYS A 420 -11.75 0.32 4.04
CA CYS A 420 -11.62 -0.97 4.74
C CYS A 420 -10.14 -1.28 4.99
N SER A 421 -9.79 -1.66 6.22
CA SER A 421 -8.43 -2.01 6.62
C SER A 421 -8.42 -3.03 7.75
N PHE A 422 -7.42 -3.93 7.77
CA PHE A 422 -7.17 -4.87 8.85
C PHE A 422 -6.39 -4.18 9.98
N VAL A 423 -7.08 -3.83 11.07
CA VAL A 423 -6.55 -3.04 12.19
C VAL A 423 -6.75 -3.77 13.51
N GLN A 424 -6.14 -3.28 14.61
CA GLN A 424 -6.56 -3.71 15.96
C GLN A 424 -8.02 -3.28 16.17
N SER A 425 -8.87 -4.17 16.66
CA SER A 425 -10.32 -4.01 16.59
C SER A 425 -11.04 -4.70 17.75
N THR A 426 -12.20 -4.14 18.12
CA THR A 426 -13.17 -4.70 19.07
C THR A 426 -14.50 -5.08 18.40
N VAL A 427 -14.57 -5.02 17.07
CA VAL A 427 -15.76 -5.36 16.27
C VAL A 427 -16.09 -6.86 16.32
N THR A 428 -15.11 -7.69 16.72
CA THR A 428 -15.29 -9.12 17.04
C THR A 428 -14.46 -9.44 18.29
N GLU A 429 -14.57 -10.68 18.77
CA GLU A 429 -13.72 -11.25 19.82
C GLU A 429 -12.23 -11.42 19.41
N LEU A 430 -11.89 -11.18 18.14
CA LEU A 430 -10.51 -11.26 17.63
C LEU A 430 -9.82 -9.89 17.74
N PRO A 431 -8.57 -9.83 18.25
CA PRO A 431 -7.89 -8.56 18.51
C PRO A 431 -7.50 -7.78 17.24
N PHE A 432 -7.53 -8.43 16.07
CA PHE A 432 -7.35 -7.78 14.77
C PHE A 432 -8.46 -8.22 13.81
N PHE A 433 -9.06 -7.26 13.10
CA PHE A 433 -10.16 -7.53 12.18
C PHE A 433 -10.24 -6.48 11.07
N ALA A 434 -10.54 -6.90 9.84
CA ALA A 434 -10.78 -5.99 8.72
C ALA A 434 -12.20 -5.46 8.78
N SER A 435 -12.33 -4.13 8.85
CA SER A 435 -13.61 -3.44 8.96
C SER A 435 -13.49 -2.04 8.33
N LYS A 436 -14.62 -1.33 8.22
CA LYS A 436 -14.62 0.09 7.81
C LYS A 436 -13.93 0.89 8.94
N VAL A 437 -12.95 1.71 8.60
CA VAL A 437 -12.27 2.62 9.53
C VAL A 437 -12.37 4.05 9.02
N ARG A 438 -12.69 4.99 9.92
CA ARG A 438 -12.61 6.42 9.66
C ARG A 438 -11.17 6.87 9.85
N LEU A 439 -10.60 7.47 8.81
CA LEU A 439 -9.25 8.03 8.83
C LEU A 439 -9.31 9.54 9.04
N GLY A 440 -8.46 10.03 9.93
CA GLY A 440 -8.30 11.46 10.21
C GLY A 440 -6.91 11.79 10.72
N LYS A 441 -6.79 12.83 11.54
CA LYS A 441 -5.52 13.54 11.74
C LYS A 441 -4.44 12.73 12.47
N ASN A 442 -4.84 11.66 13.16
CA ASN A 442 -3.95 10.81 13.96
C ASN A 442 -3.97 9.34 13.49
N GLY A 443 -4.49 9.05 12.29
CA GLY A 443 -4.75 7.68 11.82
C GLY A 443 -6.22 7.32 12.00
N VAL A 444 -6.53 6.15 12.59
CA VAL A 444 -7.91 5.73 12.90
C VAL A 444 -8.54 6.68 13.93
N GLU A 445 -9.67 7.29 13.57
CA GLU A 445 -10.53 8.03 14.51
C GLU A 445 -11.70 7.18 15.00
N GLU A 446 -12.21 6.26 14.18
CA GLU A 446 -13.33 5.36 14.48
C GLU A 446 -13.11 4.02 13.77
N VAL A 447 -13.33 2.90 14.47
CA VAL A 447 -13.49 1.57 13.86
C VAL A 447 -14.99 1.29 13.82
N LEU A 448 -15.57 1.29 12.62
CA LEU A 448 -17.02 1.17 12.45
C LEU A 448 -17.45 -0.30 12.54
N GLY A 449 -18.58 -0.54 13.21
CA GLY A 449 -19.19 -1.86 13.30
C GLY A 449 -19.59 -2.44 11.94
N LEU A 450 -19.85 -3.75 11.89
CA LEU A 450 -20.14 -4.45 10.63
C LEU A 450 -21.42 -3.95 9.93
N GLY A 451 -22.39 -3.42 10.68
CA GLY A 451 -23.72 -3.09 10.17
C GLY A 451 -24.62 -4.32 10.08
N GLU A 452 -25.69 -4.23 9.30
CA GLU A 452 -26.57 -5.38 9.05
C GLU A 452 -25.89 -6.38 8.11
N LEU A 453 -26.09 -7.67 8.36
CA LEU A 453 -25.54 -8.78 7.60
C LEU A 453 -26.67 -9.71 7.15
N SER A 454 -26.58 -10.23 5.92
CA SER A 454 -27.40 -11.38 5.50
C SER A 454 -26.98 -12.65 6.24
N ASP A 455 -27.84 -13.68 6.25
CA ASP A 455 -27.52 -14.94 6.94
C ASP A 455 -26.34 -15.68 6.31
N PHE A 456 -26.12 -15.53 4.99
CA PHE A 456 -24.93 -16.01 4.30
C PHE A 456 -23.64 -15.31 4.79
N GLU A 457 -23.69 -13.99 5.01
CA GLU A 457 -22.56 -13.22 5.53
C GLU A 457 -22.30 -13.51 7.02
N LYS A 458 -23.34 -13.76 7.83
CA LYS A 458 -23.20 -14.25 9.22
C LYS A 458 -22.53 -15.63 9.24
N GLU A 459 -22.97 -16.56 8.39
CA GLU A 459 -22.36 -17.90 8.30
C GLU A 459 -20.90 -17.82 7.82
N GLY A 460 -20.59 -16.91 6.89
CA GLY A 460 -19.23 -16.60 6.46
C GLY A 460 -18.35 -16.02 7.57
N LEU A 461 -18.91 -15.11 8.39
CA LEU A 461 -18.23 -14.49 9.54
C LEU A 461 -17.83 -15.53 10.60
N GLU A 462 -18.73 -16.44 10.97
CA GLU A 462 -18.41 -17.49 11.95
C GLU A 462 -17.42 -18.52 11.41
N LYS A 463 -17.49 -18.86 10.12
CA LYS A 463 -16.48 -19.72 9.46
C LYS A 463 -15.09 -19.08 9.44
N LEU A 464 -14.98 -17.78 9.13
CA LEU A 464 -13.68 -17.14 8.94
C LEU A 464 -12.93 -16.84 10.24
N LYS A 465 -13.65 -16.64 11.36
CA LYS A 465 -13.05 -16.33 12.66
C LYS A 465 -12.00 -17.36 13.09
N SER A 466 -12.23 -18.63 12.82
CA SER A 466 -11.31 -19.73 13.18
C SER A 466 -9.96 -19.64 12.42
N GLU A 467 -10.00 -19.48 11.09
CA GLU A 467 -8.78 -19.34 10.27
C GLU A 467 -8.06 -18.01 10.54
N LEU A 468 -8.81 -16.94 10.79
CA LEU A 468 -8.27 -15.63 11.14
C LEU A 468 -7.58 -15.65 12.51
N LYS A 469 -8.20 -16.26 13.53
CA LYS A 469 -7.63 -16.45 14.86
C LYS A 469 -6.29 -17.20 14.79
N SER A 470 -6.25 -18.33 14.09
CA SER A 470 -5.02 -19.11 13.91
C SER A 470 -3.91 -18.30 13.20
N SER A 471 -4.30 -17.48 12.22
CA SER A 471 -3.37 -16.57 11.52
C SER A 471 -2.79 -15.49 12.45
N ILE A 472 -3.63 -14.91 13.32
CA ILE A 472 -3.23 -13.90 14.31
C ILE A 472 -2.31 -14.50 15.36
N GLU A 473 -2.72 -15.61 15.98
CA GLU A 473 -1.95 -16.33 17.01
C GLU A 473 -0.57 -16.73 16.50
N LYS A 474 -0.47 -17.20 15.24
CA LYS A 474 0.81 -17.51 14.59
C LYS A 474 1.73 -16.29 14.45
N GLY A 475 1.17 -15.12 14.14
CA GLY A 475 1.92 -13.86 14.07
C GLY A 475 2.42 -13.41 15.44
N ILE A 476 1.53 -13.37 16.44
CA ILE A 476 1.87 -13.02 17.83
C ILE A 476 2.93 -13.98 18.39
N LYS A 477 2.77 -15.29 18.14
CA LYS A 477 3.72 -16.31 18.57
C LYS A 477 5.11 -16.08 17.96
N PHE A 478 5.22 -15.94 16.64
CA PHE A 478 6.49 -15.67 15.98
C PHE A 478 7.19 -14.42 16.55
N ALA A 479 6.45 -13.32 16.72
CA ALA A 479 6.98 -12.06 17.21
C ALA A 479 7.34 -12.08 18.71
N ASN A 480 6.81 -13.04 19.48
CA ASN A 480 7.19 -13.24 20.88
C ASN A 480 8.40 -14.18 21.02
N GLU A 481 8.46 -15.28 20.27
CA GLU A 481 9.55 -16.26 20.27
C GLU A 481 10.86 -15.76 19.63
N ASN A 482 10.81 -14.67 18.85
CA ASN A 482 11.96 -14.09 18.14
C ASN A 482 12.19 -12.63 18.51
#